data_AF-A0A550JB55-F1
#
_entry.id   AF-A0A550JB55-F1
#
_cell.length_a   1.000
_cell.length_b   1.000
_cell.length_c   1.000
_cell.angle_alpha   90.00
_cell.angle_beta   90.00
_cell.angle_gamma   90.00
#
_symmetry.space_group_name_H-M   'P 1'
#
loop_
_entity.id
_entity.type
_entity.pdbx_description
1 polymer ?
#
loop_
_entity_poly.entity_id
_entity_poly.type
_entity_poly.pdbx_seq_one_letter_code
_entity_poly.pdbx_strand_id
1 'polypeptide(L)'
;MKRIFSEMKNLRYALLAIAATALLLGGCGGGGGSSYDEPTTVTNPAIPGVATNVLIEPETLKSWMDAGKVNAADSFDGKVVILDYASDNTAMHIPGALKVHSTELTASRLEGLAVSGSMVATGAMMDAVIERLGIDQNTTIVITTAGGTNMYQATRAYFVFRYWGFPKAKLKVLDGGNQAWDAHVAAQGWGAGYALTDVLTGNPTPSTFSVRNLGTLCDDLRYSIGEMITEVYPALQDGTMLHLDALGEAHATATAKNFTTSLNQAGKWVVFEGRIRNSKPLAQGSLYNANNNYRFKTPEAIRALFEDQNVGWRQGLPTVTACRAGISCTTLFFALDAILDSPAYVYDGSWGQWGLYSTLNTSTNGKIPTTLTGERSKWAVDQFTISGPMNSPVPGPVYNVGFVKTVNNADYTLSLTDIESVTINTSVLYNTNGPADPAANQIENEDREYIETPPAGSGATGPVSGGAGGGC
;
A
#
# COMPACT_ATOMS: atom_id res chain seq x y z
N MET A 1 6.16 5.66 12.65
CA MET A 1 6.45 6.30 13.96
C MET A 1 5.50 5.89 15.08
N LYS A 2 4.26 5.51 14.77
CA LYS A 2 3.23 5.03 15.71
C LYS A 2 3.72 3.94 16.69
N ARG A 3 4.54 2.98 16.24
CA ARG A 3 5.17 1.95 17.10
C ARG A 3 6.48 2.39 17.78
N ILE A 4 7.44 2.95 17.03
CA ILE A 4 8.78 3.27 17.55
C ILE A 4 8.76 4.33 18.68
N PHE A 5 7.92 5.37 18.59
CA PHE A 5 7.81 6.37 19.65
C PHE A 5 6.97 5.92 20.86
N SER A 6 6.03 4.98 20.64
CA SER A 6 5.26 4.33 21.71
C SER A 6 6.15 3.39 22.54
N GLU A 7 6.97 2.58 21.87
CA GLU A 7 7.89 1.66 22.54
C GLU A 7 9.02 2.39 23.28
N MET A 8 9.48 3.55 22.80
CA MET A 8 10.46 4.38 23.51
C MET A 8 9.93 4.97 24.84
N LYS A 9 8.60 5.15 25.00
CA LYS A 9 8.01 5.53 26.29
C LYS A 9 7.88 4.35 27.26
N ASN A 10 7.61 3.15 26.75
CA ASN A 10 7.42 1.95 27.58
C ASN A 10 8.74 1.26 27.98
N LEU A 11 9.81 1.42 27.19
CA LEU A 11 11.13 0.87 27.49
C LEU A 11 11.76 1.50 28.77
N ARG A 12 11.36 2.72 29.12
CA ARG A 12 11.77 3.38 30.38
C ARG A 12 11.14 2.76 31.63
N TYR A 13 10.02 2.06 31.50
CA TYR A 13 9.35 1.37 32.61
C TYR A 13 9.70 -0.12 32.68
N ALA A 14 10.00 -0.77 31.54
CA ALA A 14 10.35 -2.19 31.49
C ALA A 14 11.77 -2.49 32.02
N LEU A 15 12.72 -1.56 31.89
CA LEU A 15 14.10 -1.70 32.39
C LEU A 15 14.24 -1.64 33.92
N LEU A 16 13.14 -1.40 34.65
CA LEU A 16 13.09 -1.44 36.12
C LEU A 16 12.47 -2.73 36.70
N ALA A 17 11.92 -3.62 35.85
CA ALA A 17 11.21 -4.82 36.30
C ALA A 17 11.95 -6.15 36.05
N ILE A 18 13.02 -6.15 35.25
CA ILE A 18 13.80 -7.37 34.91
C ILE A 18 15.08 -7.43 35.76
N ALA A 19 14.91 -7.59 37.07
CA ALA A 19 16.01 -7.91 37.98
C ALA A 19 15.62 -8.94 39.06
N ALA A 20 14.42 -9.51 39.00
CA ALA A 20 14.01 -10.58 39.90
C ALA A 20 13.11 -11.54 39.13
N THR A 21 13.65 -12.70 38.76
CA THR A 21 13.05 -14.05 38.80
C THR A 21 13.84 -14.94 37.84
N ALA A 22 15.03 -15.34 38.27
CA ALA A 22 15.68 -16.54 37.77
C ALA A 22 15.56 -17.58 38.89
N LEU A 23 14.89 -18.71 38.63
CA LEU A 23 15.23 -20.07 39.09
C LEU A 23 14.01 -21.02 39.04
N LEU A 24 14.26 -22.17 38.39
CA LEU A 24 13.66 -23.50 38.56
C LEU A 24 12.27 -23.76 37.97
N LEU A 25 12.22 -24.60 36.93
CA LEU A 25 11.79 -26.00 37.06
C LEU A 25 12.10 -26.78 35.77
N GLY A 26 13.08 -27.68 35.86
CA GLY A 26 13.21 -28.80 34.94
C GLY A 26 12.26 -29.90 35.36
N GLY A 27 11.45 -30.40 34.43
CA GLY A 27 10.57 -31.55 34.59
C GLY A 27 10.55 -32.35 33.29
N CYS A 28 10.90 -33.62 33.40
CA CYS A 28 11.03 -34.58 32.32
C CYS A 28 9.72 -35.39 32.15
N GLY A 29 9.32 -35.67 30.91
CA GLY A 29 8.71 -36.95 30.52
C GLY A 29 7.17 -37.08 30.49
N GLY A 30 6.67 -37.56 29.34
CA GLY A 30 5.32 -38.10 29.10
C GLY A 30 4.50 -37.24 28.14
N GLY A 31 4.08 -37.64 26.94
CA GLY A 31 3.74 -38.96 26.44
C GLY A 31 2.22 -39.08 26.26
N GLY A 32 1.71 -38.68 25.09
CA GLY A 32 0.41 -39.14 24.55
C GLY A 32 -0.79 -38.17 24.65
N GLY A 33 -1.33 -37.81 23.48
CA GLY A 33 -2.78 -37.86 23.25
C GLY A 33 -3.58 -36.56 23.24
N SER A 34 -3.46 -35.78 22.15
CA SER A 34 -4.58 -35.32 21.30
C SER A 34 -4.03 -34.30 20.29
N SER A 35 -3.60 -34.76 19.11
CA SER A 35 -3.37 -33.87 17.97
C SER A 35 -4.75 -33.35 17.55
N TYR A 36 -5.15 -32.21 18.08
CA TYR A 36 -6.04 -31.35 17.31
C TYR A 36 -5.13 -30.84 16.21
N ASP A 37 -5.29 -31.39 15.00
CA ASP A 37 -4.46 -31.02 13.87
C ASP A 37 -4.48 -29.49 13.76
N GLU A 38 -3.31 -28.85 13.74
CA GLU A 38 -3.26 -27.42 13.46
C GLU A 38 -3.47 -27.24 11.95
N PRO A 39 -4.26 -26.24 11.52
CA PRO A 39 -4.46 -26.00 10.09
C PRO A 39 -3.11 -25.84 9.39
N THR A 40 -2.91 -26.55 8.29
CA THR A 40 -1.64 -26.49 7.55
C THR A 40 -1.62 -25.22 6.70
N THR A 41 -0.44 -24.62 6.61
CA THR A 41 -0.20 -23.48 5.73
C THR A 41 0.71 -23.92 4.61
N VAL A 42 0.40 -23.53 3.37
CA VAL A 42 1.39 -23.74 2.31
C VAL A 42 2.60 -22.86 2.59
N THR A 43 3.77 -23.48 2.60
CA THR A 43 5.05 -22.80 2.80
C THR A 43 5.87 -22.84 1.53
N ASN A 44 6.65 -21.80 1.31
CA ASN A 44 7.66 -21.75 0.27
C ASN A 44 8.96 -21.16 0.83
N PRO A 45 10.12 -21.59 0.31
CA PRO A 45 11.36 -20.87 0.56
C PRO A 45 11.26 -19.47 -0.05
N ALA A 46 12.00 -18.53 0.52
CA ALA A 46 12.24 -17.24 -0.13
C ALA A 46 13.06 -17.44 -1.40
N ILE A 47 12.81 -16.59 -2.40
CA ILE A 47 13.70 -16.47 -3.56
C ILE A 47 15.10 -16.06 -3.05
N PRO A 48 16.20 -16.61 -3.59
CA PRO A 48 17.55 -16.26 -3.14
C PRO A 48 17.78 -14.74 -3.06
N GLY A 49 18.21 -14.28 -1.90
CA GLY A 49 18.46 -12.86 -1.59
C GLY A 49 17.23 -12.04 -1.16
N VAL A 50 16.01 -12.55 -1.36
CA VAL A 50 14.77 -11.89 -0.91
C VAL A 50 14.60 -12.17 0.58
N ALA A 51 14.32 -11.14 1.37
CA ALA A 51 14.28 -11.23 2.82
C ALA A 51 13.06 -12.03 3.34
N THR A 52 11.96 -12.06 2.59
CA THR A 52 10.73 -12.78 2.97
C THR A 52 10.32 -13.79 1.89
N ASN A 53 9.37 -14.67 2.22
CA ASN A 53 8.80 -15.62 1.29
C ASN A 53 7.56 -15.10 0.54
N VAL A 54 7.34 -13.78 0.52
CA VAL A 54 6.18 -13.14 -0.12
C VAL A 54 6.28 -13.16 -1.64
N LEU A 55 7.42 -12.77 -2.22
CA LEU A 55 7.63 -12.86 -3.66
C LEU A 55 7.86 -14.32 -4.05
N ILE A 56 7.11 -14.83 -5.02
CA ILE A 56 7.20 -16.23 -5.44
C ILE A 56 7.44 -16.40 -6.94
N GLU A 57 8.09 -17.52 -7.25
CA GLU A 57 8.34 -18.02 -8.59
C GLU A 57 7.13 -18.83 -9.12
N PRO A 58 6.89 -18.88 -10.45
CA PRO A 58 5.86 -19.70 -11.08
C PRO A 58 5.85 -21.16 -10.62
N GLU A 59 7.01 -21.76 -10.40
CA GLU A 59 7.16 -23.14 -9.93
C GLU A 59 6.52 -23.36 -8.56
N THR A 60 6.58 -22.35 -7.68
CA THR A 60 5.95 -22.42 -6.37
C THR A 60 4.44 -22.49 -6.51
N LEU A 61 3.85 -21.57 -7.29
CA LEU A 61 2.40 -21.58 -7.55
C LEU A 61 1.96 -22.87 -8.24
N LYS A 62 2.72 -23.32 -9.25
CA LYS A 62 2.44 -24.58 -9.93
C LYS A 62 2.41 -25.75 -8.95
N SER A 63 3.37 -25.85 -8.01
CA SER A 63 3.39 -26.93 -7.03
C SER A 63 2.10 -26.99 -6.19
N TRP A 64 1.50 -25.84 -5.87
CA TRP A 64 0.23 -25.76 -5.16
C TRP A 64 -0.98 -26.09 -6.05
N MET A 65 -0.92 -25.74 -7.33
CA MET A 65 -1.91 -26.18 -8.33
C MET A 65 -1.88 -27.70 -8.49
N ASP A 66 -0.69 -28.30 -8.67
CA ASP A 66 -0.49 -29.75 -8.81
C ASP A 66 -0.99 -30.52 -7.58
N ALA A 67 -0.81 -29.94 -6.40
CA ALA A 67 -1.27 -30.50 -5.13
C ALA A 67 -2.77 -30.27 -4.86
N GLY A 68 -3.51 -29.67 -5.80
CA GLY A 68 -4.95 -29.44 -5.67
C GLY A 68 -5.34 -28.40 -4.61
N LYS A 69 -4.42 -27.51 -4.23
CA LYS A 69 -4.64 -26.51 -3.17
C LYS A 69 -5.39 -25.27 -3.64
N VAL A 70 -5.31 -24.95 -4.94
CA VAL A 70 -5.94 -23.75 -5.50
C VAL A 70 -7.47 -23.91 -5.49
N ASN A 71 -8.14 -22.98 -4.82
CA ASN A 71 -9.58 -22.94 -4.57
C ASN A 71 -10.14 -24.24 -3.96
N ALA A 72 -9.33 -24.96 -3.17
CA ALA A 72 -9.78 -26.11 -2.42
C ALA A 72 -11.01 -25.76 -1.56
N ALA A 73 -11.97 -26.68 -1.48
CA ALA A 73 -13.19 -26.50 -0.70
C ALA A 73 -12.89 -26.50 0.81
N ASP A 74 -11.95 -27.36 1.23
CA ASP A 74 -11.44 -27.40 2.59
C ASP A 74 -10.23 -26.47 2.72
N SER A 75 -10.28 -25.54 3.67
CA SER A 75 -9.20 -24.60 3.94
C SER A 75 -8.19 -25.10 4.96
N PHE A 76 -8.52 -26.17 5.69
CA PHE A 76 -7.72 -26.67 6.78
C PHE A 76 -6.37 -27.26 6.33
N ASP A 77 -6.32 -27.78 5.09
CA ASP A 77 -5.12 -28.31 4.49
C ASP A 77 -4.51 -27.36 3.44
N GLY A 78 -4.21 -26.12 3.83
CA GLY A 78 -3.39 -25.20 3.03
C GLY A 78 -4.04 -24.68 1.74
N LYS A 79 -5.31 -24.27 1.79
CA LYS A 79 -6.00 -23.65 0.64
C LYS A 79 -5.24 -22.44 0.10
N VAL A 80 -5.21 -22.34 -1.23
CA VAL A 80 -4.64 -21.21 -1.97
C VAL A 80 -5.73 -20.53 -2.79
N VAL A 81 -5.79 -19.20 -2.76
CA VAL A 81 -6.61 -18.40 -3.69
C VAL A 81 -5.67 -17.60 -4.58
N ILE A 82 -5.84 -17.71 -5.90
CA ILE A 82 -5.14 -16.85 -6.86
C ILE A 82 -6.02 -15.64 -7.12
N LEU A 83 -5.62 -14.48 -6.59
CA LEU A 83 -6.29 -13.20 -6.75
C LEU A 83 -5.66 -12.47 -7.95
N ASP A 84 -6.37 -12.43 -9.08
CA ASP A 84 -5.95 -11.67 -10.26
C ASP A 84 -6.55 -10.26 -10.20
N TYR A 85 -5.72 -9.30 -9.79
CA TYR A 85 -6.10 -7.92 -9.57
C TYR A 85 -5.83 -7.08 -10.81
N ALA A 86 -6.89 -6.60 -11.44
CA ALA A 86 -6.80 -5.89 -12.71
C ALA A 86 -7.84 -4.76 -12.82
N SER A 87 -7.57 -3.81 -13.72
CA SER A 87 -8.57 -2.82 -14.18
C SER A 87 -9.40 -3.30 -15.37
N ASP A 88 -9.07 -4.47 -15.93
CA ASP A 88 -9.78 -5.11 -17.03
C ASP A 88 -9.98 -6.57 -16.69
N ASN A 89 -11.23 -6.94 -16.41
CA ASN A 89 -11.59 -8.31 -16.03
C ASN A 89 -11.74 -9.25 -17.24
N THR A 90 -11.60 -8.75 -18.47
CA THR A 90 -11.71 -9.54 -19.71
C THR A 90 -10.38 -10.14 -20.18
N ALA A 91 -9.26 -9.65 -19.64
CA ALA A 91 -7.93 -10.16 -19.96
C ALA A 91 -7.75 -11.61 -19.50
N MET A 92 -7.03 -12.43 -20.29
CA MET A 92 -6.70 -13.81 -19.93
C MET A 92 -5.96 -13.89 -18.58
N HIS A 93 -6.20 -14.98 -17.85
CA HIS A 93 -5.70 -15.20 -16.49
C HIS A 93 -5.18 -16.61 -16.29
N ILE A 94 -4.43 -16.81 -15.20
CA ILE A 94 -3.95 -18.12 -14.78
C ILE A 94 -5.15 -19.02 -14.46
N PRO A 95 -5.20 -20.28 -14.91
CA PRO A 95 -6.28 -21.21 -14.58
C PRO A 95 -6.52 -21.30 -13.06
N GLY A 96 -7.79 -21.16 -12.65
CA GLY A 96 -8.16 -21.10 -11.23
C GLY A 96 -8.05 -19.71 -10.59
N ALA A 97 -7.57 -18.68 -11.30
CA ALA A 97 -7.60 -17.32 -10.78
C ALA A 97 -9.02 -16.79 -10.63
N LEU A 98 -9.20 -15.94 -9.62
CA LEU A 98 -10.42 -15.20 -9.33
C LEU A 98 -10.15 -13.71 -9.53
N LYS A 99 -10.97 -13.08 -10.38
CA LYS A 99 -10.81 -11.67 -10.75
C LYS A 99 -11.25 -10.74 -9.61
N VAL A 100 -10.47 -9.69 -9.38
CA VAL A 100 -10.81 -8.55 -8.53
C VAL A 100 -10.56 -7.28 -9.31
N HIS A 101 -11.61 -6.49 -9.53
CA HIS A 101 -11.47 -5.23 -10.24
C HIS A 101 -10.77 -4.18 -9.37
N SER A 102 -10.02 -3.26 -9.97
CA SER A 102 -9.29 -2.21 -9.24
C SER A 102 -10.19 -1.35 -8.32
N THR A 103 -11.44 -1.14 -8.71
CA THR A 103 -12.44 -0.39 -7.93
C THR A 103 -12.93 -1.13 -6.69
N GLU A 104 -12.69 -2.43 -6.57
CA GLU A 104 -13.10 -3.22 -5.41
C GLU A 104 -12.14 -3.05 -4.23
N LEU A 105 -10.88 -2.65 -4.49
CA LEU A 105 -9.86 -2.42 -3.47
C LEU A 105 -9.45 -0.93 -3.34
N THR A 106 -10.29 -0.04 -3.85
CA THR A 106 -9.99 1.39 -3.98
C THR A 106 -11.23 2.24 -3.71
N ALA A 107 -11.13 3.20 -2.78
CA ALA A 107 -12.27 4.03 -2.36
C ALA A 107 -11.99 5.53 -2.49
N SER A 108 -13.05 6.33 -2.67
CA SER A 108 -13.00 7.78 -2.43
C SER A 108 -13.44 8.04 -1.00
N ARG A 109 -12.57 8.62 -0.18
CA ARG A 109 -12.80 8.78 1.27
C ARG A 109 -12.41 10.18 1.73
N LEU A 110 -13.12 10.70 2.73
CA LEU A 110 -12.76 11.94 3.40
C LEU A 110 -11.48 11.69 4.20
N GLU A 111 -10.45 12.49 3.96
CA GLU A 111 -9.19 12.43 4.69
C GLU A 111 -8.62 13.86 4.80
N GLY A 112 -8.39 14.31 6.03
CA GLY A 112 -8.13 15.72 6.32
C GLY A 112 -9.34 16.59 5.98
N LEU A 113 -9.15 17.55 5.06
CA LEU A 113 -10.14 18.58 4.73
C LEU A 113 -11.09 18.21 3.59
N ALA A 114 -10.85 17.14 2.85
CA ALA A 114 -11.62 16.83 1.67
C ALA A 114 -11.59 15.37 1.26
N VAL A 115 -12.58 14.98 0.47
CA VAL A 115 -12.60 13.67 -0.20
C VAL A 115 -11.42 13.60 -1.16
N SER A 116 -10.68 12.51 -1.06
CA SER A 116 -9.60 12.19 -1.97
C SER A 116 -9.84 10.81 -2.59
N GLY A 117 -9.56 10.71 -3.88
CA GLY A 117 -9.75 9.47 -4.63
C GLY A 117 -8.59 8.49 -4.41
N SER A 118 -8.85 7.24 -4.73
CA SER A 118 -7.85 6.16 -4.72
C SER A 118 -7.30 5.74 -3.34
N MET A 119 -8.05 5.99 -2.28
CA MET A 119 -7.72 5.57 -0.91
C MET A 119 -7.86 4.06 -0.74
N VAL A 120 -7.27 3.53 0.34
CA VAL A 120 -7.50 2.15 0.79
C VAL A 120 -9.00 1.85 0.89
N ALA A 121 -9.41 0.66 0.44
CA ALA A 121 -10.78 0.17 0.53
C ALA A 121 -11.29 0.16 1.98
N THR A 122 -12.60 0.39 2.13
CA THR A 122 -13.28 0.29 3.44
C THR A 122 -13.36 -1.17 3.88
N GLY A 123 -13.61 -1.39 5.18
CA GLY A 123 -13.74 -2.75 5.72
C GLY A 123 -14.88 -3.53 5.05
N ALA A 124 -15.98 -2.86 4.71
CA ALA A 124 -17.10 -3.48 3.99
C ALA A 124 -16.74 -3.92 2.57
N MET A 125 -15.91 -3.14 1.87
CA MET A 125 -15.40 -3.52 0.55
C MET A 125 -14.46 -4.73 0.66
N MET A 126 -13.60 -4.75 1.69
CA MET A 126 -12.74 -5.90 1.94
C MET A 126 -13.53 -7.16 2.27
N ASP A 127 -14.51 -7.08 3.17
CA ASP A 127 -15.41 -8.19 3.51
C ASP A 127 -16.11 -8.74 2.26
N ALA A 128 -16.63 -7.86 1.38
CA ALA A 128 -17.27 -8.28 0.14
C ALA A 128 -16.31 -9.02 -0.81
N VAL A 129 -15.05 -8.61 -0.90
CA VAL A 129 -14.04 -9.30 -1.71
C VAL A 129 -13.72 -10.65 -1.10
N ILE A 130 -13.36 -10.72 0.18
CA ILE A 130 -12.91 -11.98 0.80
C ILE A 130 -14.05 -13.01 0.91
N GLU A 131 -15.28 -12.56 1.17
CA GLU A 131 -16.48 -13.39 1.14
C GLU A 131 -16.63 -14.02 -0.25
N ARG A 132 -16.68 -13.20 -1.31
CA ARG A 132 -16.85 -13.66 -2.70
C ARG A 132 -15.73 -14.59 -3.17
N LEU A 133 -14.50 -14.35 -2.71
CA LEU A 133 -13.34 -15.16 -3.05
C LEU A 133 -13.19 -16.43 -2.19
N GLY A 134 -14.07 -16.63 -1.20
CA GLY A 134 -13.98 -17.76 -0.29
C GLY A 134 -12.70 -17.75 0.55
N ILE A 135 -12.15 -16.56 0.83
CA ILE A 135 -10.93 -16.38 1.63
C ILE A 135 -11.30 -16.44 3.11
N ASP A 136 -10.53 -17.21 3.89
CA ASP A 136 -10.68 -17.33 5.34
C ASP A 136 -9.32 -17.25 6.07
N GLN A 137 -9.32 -17.48 7.39
CA GLN A 137 -8.12 -17.40 8.22
C GLN A 137 -6.99 -18.36 7.80
N ASN A 138 -7.33 -19.44 7.10
CA ASN A 138 -6.37 -20.47 6.70
C ASN A 138 -5.85 -20.27 5.28
N THR A 139 -6.47 -19.39 4.50
CA THR A 139 -6.17 -19.22 3.09
C THR A 139 -4.84 -18.50 2.86
N THR A 140 -3.98 -19.06 1.99
CA THR A 140 -2.86 -18.34 1.37
C THR A 140 -3.34 -17.64 0.11
N ILE A 141 -3.05 -16.36 -0.02
CA ILE A 141 -3.48 -15.51 -1.14
C ILE A 141 -2.30 -15.25 -2.05
N VAL A 142 -2.38 -15.71 -3.30
CA VAL A 142 -1.41 -15.43 -4.36
C VAL A 142 -1.96 -14.31 -5.23
N ILE A 143 -1.34 -13.14 -5.14
CA ILE A 143 -1.73 -11.95 -5.88
C ILE A 143 -0.96 -11.94 -7.20
N THR A 144 -1.71 -11.80 -8.30
CA THR A 144 -1.18 -11.60 -9.65
C THR A 144 -1.92 -10.43 -10.33
N THR A 145 -1.45 -10.09 -11.52
CA THR A 145 -2.03 -9.09 -12.42
C THR A 145 -1.54 -9.39 -13.83
N ALA A 146 -1.92 -8.60 -14.84
CA ALA A 146 -1.49 -8.79 -16.23
C ALA A 146 0.04 -8.92 -16.41
N GLY A 147 0.83 -8.33 -15.50
CA GLY A 147 2.29 -8.25 -15.58
C GLY A 147 2.75 -6.96 -16.26
N GLY A 148 3.99 -6.94 -16.73
CA GLY A 148 4.51 -5.77 -17.43
C GLY A 148 4.62 -4.53 -16.53
N THR A 149 4.29 -3.36 -17.08
CA THR A 149 4.22 -2.12 -16.31
C THR A 149 3.06 -2.08 -15.31
N ASN A 150 2.14 -3.06 -15.31
CA ASN A 150 0.99 -3.14 -14.41
C ASN A 150 1.29 -3.85 -13.08
N MET A 151 2.52 -4.30 -12.85
CA MET A 151 2.91 -4.96 -11.59
C MET A 151 2.58 -4.15 -10.32
N TYR A 152 2.47 -2.83 -10.45
CA TYR A 152 2.01 -1.99 -9.34
C TYR A 152 0.58 -2.31 -8.86
N GLN A 153 -0.25 -2.96 -9.67
CA GLN A 153 -1.58 -3.40 -9.27
C GLN A 153 -1.44 -4.50 -8.22
N ALA A 154 -0.65 -5.54 -8.50
CA ALA A 154 -0.42 -6.62 -7.56
C ALA A 154 0.17 -6.11 -6.22
N THR A 155 1.13 -5.18 -6.28
CA THR A 155 1.69 -4.58 -5.06
C THR A 155 0.70 -3.67 -4.32
N ARG A 156 -0.25 -3.04 -5.04
CA ARG A 156 -1.35 -2.30 -4.41
C ARG A 156 -2.28 -3.24 -3.65
N ALA A 157 -2.71 -4.34 -4.26
CA ALA A 157 -3.51 -5.34 -3.55
C ALA A 157 -2.75 -5.88 -2.32
N TYR A 158 -1.46 -6.18 -2.46
CA TYR A 158 -0.63 -6.58 -1.31
C TYR A 158 -0.66 -5.57 -0.17
N PHE A 159 -0.47 -4.28 -0.47
CA PHE A 159 -0.55 -3.21 0.53
C PHE A 159 -1.93 -3.15 1.21
N VAL A 160 -3.02 -3.23 0.44
CA VAL A 160 -4.39 -3.16 0.99
C VAL A 160 -4.67 -4.33 1.93
N PHE A 161 -4.30 -5.56 1.55
CA PHE A 161 -4.45 -6.72 2.43
C PHE A 161 -3.58 -6.60 3.70
N ARG A 162 -2.35 -6.11 3.58
CA ARG A 162 -1.48 -5.84 4.75
C ARG A 162 -2.07 -4.79 5.69
N TYR A 163 -2.60 -3.70 5.16
CA TYR A 163 -3.27 -2.65 5.93
C TYR A 163 -4.40 -3.23 6.79
N TRP A 164 -5.23 -4.09 6.18
CA TRP A 164 -6.34 -4.76 6.85
C TRP A 164 -5.93 -5.92 7.78
N GLY A 165 -4.64 -6.13 8.01
CA GLY A 165 -4.15 -7.07 9.02
C GLY A 165 -3.87 -8.49 8.51
N PHE A 166 -3.95 -8.75 7.20
CA PHE A 166 -3.57 -10.06 6.68
C PHE A 166 -2.06 -10.29 6.91
N PRO A 167 -1.67 -11.42 7.51
CA PRO A 167 -0.28 -11.66 7.86
C PRO A 167 0.58 -11.88 6.61
N LYS A 168 1.82 -11.34 6.61
CA LYS A 168 2.81 -11.54 5.52
C LYS A 168 2.93 -13.01 5.11
N ALA A 169 2.91 -13.92 6.08
CA ALA A 169 3.02 -15.35 5.84
C ALA A 169 1.92 -15.92 4.92
N LYS A 170 0.73 -15.30 4.88
CA LYS A 170 -0.40 -15.72 4.03
C LYS A 170 -0.48 -14.96 2.71
N LEU A 171 0.29 -13.90 2.52
CA LEU A 171 0.28 -13.12 1.28
C LEU A 171 1.46 -13.51 0.40
N LYS A 172 1.20 -13.65 -0.89
CA LYS A 172 2.19 -13.95 -1.92
C LYS A 172 1.96 -13.04 -3.13
N VAL A 173 3.02 -12.67 -3.82
CA VAL A 173 2.97 -11.93 -5.09
C VAL A 173 3.74 -12.73 -6.14
N LEU A 174 3.11 -13.01 -7.28
CA LEU A 174 3.74 -13.74 -8.38
C LEU A 174 4.69 -12.82 -9.15
N ASP A 175 5.98 -13.16 -9.20
CA ASP A 175 7.00 -12.31 -9.82
C ASP A 175 6.80 -12.18 -11.34
N GLY A 176 6.49 -10.96 -11.78
CA GLY A 176 6.17 -10.60 -13.17
C GLY A 176 4.73 -10.91 -13.62
N GLY A 177 3.87 -11.37 -12.71
CA GLY A 177 2.44 -11.58 -12.96
C GLY A 177 2.13 -12.58 -14.07
N ASN A 178 0.95 -12.43 -14.70
CA ASN A 178 0.44 -13.32 -15.74
C ASN A 178 1.37 -13.36 -16.97
N GLN A 179 2.01 -12.24 -17.33
CA GLN A 179 3.00 -12.19 -18.40
C GLN A 179 4.19 -13.12 -18.14
N ALA A 180 4.79 -13.06 -16.96
CA ALA A 180 5.93 -13.91 -16.63
C ALA A 180 5.50 -15.38 -16.44
N TRP A 181 4.30 -15.62 -15.92
CA TRP A 181 3.71 -16.96 -15.88
C TRP A 181 3.62 -17.60 -17.26
N ASP A 182 3.01 -16.89 -18.23
CA ASP A 182 2.81 -17.41 -19.60
C ASP A 182 4.14 -17.69 -20.30
N ALA A 183 5.10 -16.76 -20.18
CA ALA A 183 6.44 -16.95 -20.69
C ALA A 183 7.15 -18.16 -20.04
N HIS A 184 6.93 -18.39 -18.74
CA HIS A 184 7.52 -19.49 -18.02
C HIS A 184 6.87 -20.85 -18.37
N VAL A 185 5.55 -20.89 -18.51
CA VAL A 185 4.80 -22.06 -19.02
C VAL A 185 5.37 -22.50 -20.38
N ALA A 186 5.57 -21.54 -21.29
CA ALA A 186 6.15 -21.81 -22.60
C ALA A 186 7.60 -22.31 -22.52
N ALA A 187 8.43 -21.68 -21.68
CA ALA A 187 9.83 -22.04 -21.54
C ALA A 187 10.05 -23.43 -20.94
N GLN A 188 9.22 -23.84 -19.97
CA GLN A 188 9.32 -25.14 -19.30
C GLN A 188 8.52 -26.25 -20.00
N GLY A 189 7.75 -25.92 -21.05
CA GLY A 189 6.90 -26.88 -21.75
C GLY A 189 5.79 -27.45 -20.86
N TRP A 190 5.22 -26.65 -19.96
CA TRP A 190 4.09 -27.09 -19.13
C TRP A 190 2.85 -27.30 -19.99
N GLY A 191 2.03 -28.32 -19.65
CA GLY A 191 0.86 -28.69 -20.45
C GLY A 191 -0.22 -27.59 -20.53
N ALA A 192 -1.18 -27.76 -21.44
CA ALA A 192 -2.24 -26.79 -21.69
C ALA A 192 -3.08 -26.39 -20.46
N GLY A 193 -3.09 -27.22 -19.41
CA GLY A 193 -3.75 -26.91 -18.14
C GLY A 193 -3.14 -25.76 -17.35
N TYR A 194 -1.97 -25.24 -17.74
CA TYR A 194 -1.33 -24.06 -17.13
C TYR A 194 -1.32 -22.82 -18.04
N ALA A 195 -1.76 -22.95 -19.29
CA ALA A 195 -1.85 -21.81 -20.20
C ALA A 195 -2.87 -20.79 -19.70
N LEU A 196 -2.65 -19.51 -19.97
CA LEU A 196 -3.64 -18.49 -19.65
C LEU A 196 -4.99 -18.80 -20.32
N THR A 197 -6.08 -18.45 -19.66
CA THR A 197 -7.45 -18.75 -20.09
C THR A 197 -8.36 -17.54 -19.86
N ASP A 198 -9.41 -17.41 -20.65
CA ASP A 198 -10.53 -16.49 -20.43
C ASP A 198 -11.71 -17.15 -19.70
N VAL A 199 -11.61 -18.46 -19.43
CA VAL A 199 -12.62 -19.22 -18.68
C VAL A 199 -12.58 -18.77 -17.24
N LEU A 200 -13.64 -18.08 -16.82
CA LEU A 200 -13.83 -17.73 -15.43
C LEU A 200 -14.06 -19.00 -14.62
N THR A 201 -13.27 -19.16 -13.56
CA THR A 201 -13.52 -20.18 -12.55
C THR A 201 -14.90 -19.93 -11.95
N GLY A 202 -15.68 -20.99 -11.69
CA GLY A 202 -16.91 -20.85 -10.89
C GLY A 202 -16.60 -20.20 -9.54
N ASN A 203 -17.54 -19.43 -8.99
CA ASN A 203 -17.33 -18.76 -7.71
C ASN A 203 -17.09 -19.83 -6.61
N PRO A 204 -16.05 -19.67 -5.78
CA PRO A 204 -15.87 -20.52 -4.61
C PRO A 204 -17.07 -20.37 -3.65
N THR A 205 -17.21 -21.31 -2.72
CA THR A 205 -18.18 -21.14 -1.62
C THR A 205 -17.86 -19.85 -0.86
N PRO A 206 -18.83 -18.93 -0.71
CA PRO A 206 -18.58 -17.70 0.01
C PRO A 206 -18.09 -17.94 1.44
N SER A 207 -17.09 -17.18 1.86
CA SER A 207 -16.55 -17.26 3.22
C SER A 207 -17.41 -16.49 4.21
N THR A 208 -17.51 -16.97 5.45
CA THR A 208 -18.09 -16.18 6.56
C THR A 208 -17.03 -15.35 7.30
N PHE A 209 -15.78 -15.38 6.82
CA PHE A 209 -14.66 -14.65 7.39
C PHE A 209 -14.77 -13.15 7.05
N SER A 210 -14.50 -12.32 8.04
CA SER A 210 -14.45 -10.86 7.94
C SER A 210 -13.06 -10.38 8.33
N VAL A 211 -12.63 -9.21 7.82
CA VAL A 211 -11.40 -8.55 8.30
C VAL A 211 -11.44 -8.29 9.81
N ARG A 212 -12.62 -8.21 10.41
CA ARG A 212 -12.83 -8.15 11.88
C ARG A 212 -12.26 -9.36 12.60
N ASN A 213 -12.24 -10.53 11.97
CA ASN A 213 -11.72 -11.76 12.56
C ASN A 213 -10.18 -11.76 12.67
N LEU A 214 -9.48 -10.86 11.98
CA LEU A 214 -8.03 -10.70 12.10
C LEU A 214 -7.64 -10.04 13.42
N GLY A 215 -8.56 -9.29 14.06
CA GLY A 215 -8.38 -8.69 15.38
C GLY A 215 -7.31 -7.61 15.47
N THR A 216 -6.66 -7.24 14.37
CA THR A 216 -5.64 -6.18 14.31
C THR A 216 -5.67 -5.50 12.95
N LEU A 217 -5.72 -4.18 12.96
CA LEU A 217 -5.53 -3.32 11.79
C LEU A 217 -4.05 -2.87 11.79
N CYS A 218 -3.32 -3.04 10.68
CA CYS A 218 -1.98 -2.44 10.54
C CYS A 218 -2.11 -1.03 9.92
N ASP A 219 -2.90 -0.16 10.57
CA ASP A 219 -3.12 1.23 10.15
C ASP A 219 -1.85 2.08 10.23
N ASP A 220 -0.82 1.58 10.89
CA ASP A 220 0.51 2.17 10.93
C ASP A 220 1.29 2.07 9.63
N LEU A 221 0.87 1.20 8.69
CA LEU A 221 1.42 1.14 7.34
C LEU A 221 1.00 2.32 6.46
N ARG A 222 0.00 3.10 6.91
CA ARG A 222 -0.53 4.26 6.20
C ARG A 222 -0.21 5.55 6.95
N TYR A 223 0.14 6.57 6.19
CA TYR A 223 0.22 7.95 6.67
C TYR A 223 -0.92 8.78 6.08
N SER A 224 -1.66 9.47 6.95
CA SER A 224 -2.67 10.45 6.55
C SER A 224 -2.02 11.76 6.06
N ILE A 225 -2.78 12.66 5.42
CA ILE A 225 -2.25 14.00 5.10
C ILE A 225 -1.86 14.79 6.35
N GLY A 226 -2.60 14.63 7.45
CA GLY A 226 -2.29 15.28 8.72
C GLY A 226 -0.94 14.82 9.27
N GLU A 227 -0.70 13.51 9.26
CA GLU A 227 0.56 12.90 9.70
C GLU A 227 1.70 13.20 8.71
N MET A 228 1.42 13.30 7.42
CA MET A 228 2.41 13.77 6.43
C MET A 228 2.92 15.17 6.76
N ILE A 229 2.03 16.08 7.16
CA ILE A 229 2.38 17.46 7.54
C ILE A 229 3.09 17.50 8.90
N THR A 230 2.61 16.72 9.88
CA THR A 230 2.97 16.90 11.29
C THR A 230 4.06 15.95 11.79
N GLU A 231 4.24 14.80 11.14
CA GLU A 231 5.24 13.79 11.51
C GLU A 231 6.28 13.62 10.40
N VAL A 232 5.83 13.31 9.19
CA VAL A 232 6.74 12.93 8.09
C VAL A 232 7.57 14.13 7.67
N TYR A 233 6.94 15.26 7.32
CA TYR A 233 7.66 16.44 6.84
C TYR A 233 8.78 16.92 7.78
N PRO A 234 8.55 17.09 9.10
CA PRO A 234 9.63 17.38 10.05
C PRO A 234 10.72 16.31 10.06
N ALA A 235 10.36 15.02 10.06
CA ALA A 235 11.32 13.91 10.06
C ALA A 235 12.20 13.87 8.80
N LEU A 236 11.69 14.36 7.65
CA LEU A 236 12.49 14.56 6.44
C LEU A 236 13.51 15.68 6.58
N GLN A 237 13.27 16.69 7.42
CA GLN A 237 14.24 17.75 7.70
C GLN A 237 15.37 17.22 8.59
N ASP A 238 15.02 16.37 9.56
CA ASP A 238 15.97 15.79 10.52
C ASP A 238 16.72 14.57 9.97
N GLY A 239 16.35 14.07 8.77
CA GLY A 239 16.93 12.87 8.17
C GLY A 239 16.60 11.57 8.93
N THR A 240 15.56 11.59 9.78
CA THR A 240 15.12 10.43 10.56
C THR A 240 14.10 9.57 9.83
N MET A 241 13.60 10.07 8.71
CA MET A 241 12.70 9.36 7.79
C MET A 241 13.08 9.71 6.34
N LEU A 242 12.78 8.79 5.44
CA LEU A 242 12.87 9.00 4.00
C LEU A 242 11.47 9.08 3.41
N HIS A 243 11.27 9.94 2.42
CA HIS A 243 10.06 9.94 1.59
C HIS A 243 10.48 9.73 0.14
N LEU A 244 9.89 8.71 -0.50
CA LEU A 244 10.15 8.34 -1.89
C LEU A 244 8.96 8.67 -2.79
N ASP A 245 9.23 9.46 -3.82
CA ASP A 245 8.27 9.73 -4.90
C ASP A 245 8.47 8.74 -6.06
N ALA A 246 7.49 7.86 -6.21
CA ALA A 246 7.53 6.77 -7.19
C ALA A 246 7.33 7.21 -8.64
N LEU A 247 7.07 8.50 -8.89
CA LEU A 247 7.02 9.08 -10.23
C LEU A 247 8.41 9.47 -10.76
N GLY A 248 9.42 9.56 -9.88
CA GLY A 248 10.80 9.89 -10.26
C GLY A 248 11.03 11.39 -10.54
N GLU A 249 12.22 11.73 -11.05
CA GLU A 249 12.67 13.13 -11.26
C GLU A 249 11.77 13.91 -12.25
N ALA A 250 11.11 13.20 -13.16
CA ALA A 250 10.22 13.81 -14.14
C ALA A 250 9.03 14.52 -13.50
N HIS A 251 8.60 14.11 -12.31
CA HIS A 251 7.50 14.74 -11.58
C HIS A 251 7.88 16.10 -11.00
N ALA A 252 9.14 16.27 -10.60
CA ALA A 252 9.62 17.50 -9.96
C ALA A 252 10.08 18.58 -10.95
N THR A 253 10.18 18.29 -12.26
CA THR A 253 10.77 19.20 -13.25
C THR A 253 9.74 19.72 -14.25
N ALA A 254 9.75 21.04 -14.49
CA ALA A 254 8.85 21.74 -15.42
C ALA A 254 9.04 21.36 -16.91
N THR A 255 9.97 20.45 -17.22
CA THR A 255 10.42 20.14 -18.58
C THR A 255 9.89 18.83 -19.15
N ALA A 256 9.01 18.08 -18.47
CA ALA A 256 8.49 16.84 -19.04
C ALA A 256 7.03 16.52 -18.69
N LYS A 257 6.11 16.97 -19.56
CA LYS A 257 4.92 16.25 -20.03
C LYS A 257 3.81 15.79 -19.05
N ASN A 258 3.94 15.87 -17.73
CA ASN A 258 2.90 15.35 -16.83
C ASN A 258 2.60 16.30 -15.68
N PHE A 259 1.55 17.08 -15.84
CA PHE A 259 0.75 17.54 -14.69
C PHE A 259 0.11 16.31 -14.02
N THR A 260 -0.27 16.43 -12.77
CA THR A 260 -1.01 15.42 -12.03
C THR A 260 -2.50 15.67 -12.18
N THR A 261 -3.21 14.71 -12.80
CA THR A 261 -4.67 14.75 -12.85
C THR A 261 -5.27 14.65 -11.46
N SER A 262 -6.43 15.25 -11.26
CA SER A 262 -7.19 15.10 -10.03
C SER A 262 -7.60 13.64 -9.83
N LEU A 263 -7.69 13.23 -8.56
CA LEU A 263 -8.09 11.88 -8.18
C LEU A 263 -9.61 11.73 -8.12
N ASN A 264 -10.34 12.84 -8.11
CA ASN A 264 -11.79 12.87 -7.93
C ASN A 264 -12.55 13.07 -9.24
N GLN A 265 -11.95 13.75 -10.23
CA GLN A 265 -12.59 14.08 -11.49
C GLN A 265 -11.64 13.89 -12.68
N ALA A 266 -11.96 12.92 -13.54
CA ALA A 266 -11.21 12.67 -14.75
C ALA A 266 -11.11 13.94 -15.62
N GLY A 267 -9.91 14.25 -16.09
CA GLY A 267 -9.65 15.41 -16.95
C GLY A 267 -9.42 16.73 -16.20
N LYS A 268 -9.57 16.77 -14.87
CA LYS A 268 -9.11 17.89 -14.04
C LYS A 268 -7.69 17.68 -13.54
N TRP A 269 -7.06 18.76 -13.08
CA TRP A 269 -5.68 18.80 -12.59
C TRP A 269 -5.61 19.28 -11.15
N VAL A 270 -4.56 18.89 -10.44
CA VAL A 270 -4.27 19.51 -9.13
C VAL A 270 -3.88 20.98 -9.30
N VAL A 271 -3.84 21.73 -8.20
CA VAL A 271 -3.63 23.18 -8.20
C VAL A 271 -2.18 23.53 -8.58
N PHE A 272 -1.22 22.73 -8.12
CA PHE A 272 0.20 22.92 -8.37
C PHE A 272 0.98 21.60 -8.40
N GLU A 273 2.12 21.60 -9.09
CA GLU A 273 3.11 20.54 -9.13
C GLU A 273 4.37 20.88 -8.33
N GLY A 274 5.20 19.85 -8.14
CA GLY A 274 6.45 19.92 -7.42
C GLY A 274 6.72 18.60 -6.72
N ARG A 275 7.40 18.71 -5.59
CA ARG A 275 7.64 17.61 -4.66
C ARG A 275 7.58 18.12 -3.24
N ILE A 276 7.21 17.24 -2.32
CA ILE A 276 7.37 17.49 -0.89
C ILE A 276 8.86 17.81 -0.64
N ARG A 277 9.18 18.90 0.06
CA ARG A 277 10.58 19.30 0.30
C ARG A 277 11.33 18.16 0.97
N ASN A 278 12.54 17.87 0.47
CA ASN A 278 13.39 16.74 0.84
C ASN A 278 12.90 15.33 0.43
N SER A 279 11.74 15.22 -0.25
CA SER A 279 11.36 13.98 -0.94
C SER A 279 12.39 13.59 -1.99
N LYS A 280 12.64 12.29 -2.13
CA LYS A 280 13.59 11.71 -3.06
C LYS A 280 12.85 10.97 -4.19
N PRO A 281 13.12 11.27 -5.46
CA PRO A 281 12.49 10.59 -6.58
C PRO A 281 13.13 9.23 -6.82
N LEU A 282 12.29 8.20 -6.95
CA LEU A 282 12.71 6.87 -7.40
C LEU A 282 11.59 6.26 -8.24
N ALA A 283 11.71 6.33 -9.57
CA ALA A 283 10.66 5.86 -10.46
C ALA A 283 10.37 4.36 -10.22
N GLN A 284 9.11 4.00 -9.98
CA GLN A 284 8.71 2.61 -9.68
C GLN A 284 9.16 1.61 -10.75
N GLY A 285 9.15 2.03 -12.03
CA GLY A 285 9.58 1.19 -13.15
C GLY A 285 11.06 0.81 -13.11
N SER A 286 11.87 1.50 -12.32
CA SER A 286 13.29 1.17 -12.15
C SER A 286 13.52 -0.14 -11.39
N LEU A 287 12.51 -0.64 -10.67
CA LEU A 287 12.57 -1.90 -9.91
C LEU A 287 12.33 -3.15 -10.74
N TYR A 288 11.89 -2.99 -11.99
CA TYR A 288 11.62 -4.12 -12.89
C TYR A 288 12.73 -4.32 -13.92
N ASN A 289 12.85 -5.55 -14.41
CA ASN A 289 13.68 -5.89 -15.55
C ASN A 289 12.79 -6.09 -16.79
N ALA A 290 12.71 -5.06 -17.65
CA ALA A 290 11.91 -5.11 -18.88
C ALA A 290 12.35 -6.22 -19.85
N ASN A 291 13.61 -6.66 -19.80
CA ASN A 291 14.13 -7.75 -20.62
C ASN A 291 13.87 -9.13 -20.01
N ASN A 292 13.25 -9.19 -18.83
CA ASN A 292 12.89 -10.42 -18.14
C ASN A 292 11.43 -10.35 -17.67
N ASN A 293 10.51 -10.12 -18.61
CA ASN A 293 9.06 -10.11 -18.38
C ASN A 293 8.60 -9.19 -17.24
N TYR A 294 9.31 -8.07 -17.03
CA TYR A 294 9.04 -7.10 -15.96
C TYR A 294 9.01 -7.69 -14.55
N ARG A 295 9.74 -8.79 -14.35
CA ARG A 295 10.07 -9.29 -13.02
C ARG A 295 10.82 -8.26 -12.20
N PHE A 296 10.70 -8.35 -10.89
CA PHE A 296 11.54 -7.57 -10.00
C PHE A 296 13.02 -7.84 -10.29
N LYS A 297 13.84 -6.79 -10.22
CA LYS A 297 15.29 -6.92 -10.22
C LYS A 297 15.73 -7.75 -9.01
N THR A 298 16.97 -8.25 -9.05
CA THR A 298 17.50 -8.98 -7.91
C THR A 298 17.51 -8.09 -6.66
N PRO A 299 17.40 -8.67 -5.46
CA PRO A 299 17.42 -7.94 -4.19
C PRO A 299 18.64 -7.02 -4.05
N GLU A 300 19.81 -7.43 -4.55
CA GLU A 300 21.04 -6.64 -4.55
C GLU A 300 20.91 -5.42 -5.48
N ALA A 301 20.35 -5.61 -6.67
CA ALA A 301 20.13 -4.51 -7.61
C ALA A 301 19.04 -3.54 -7.12
N ILE A 302 17.99 -4.05 -6.46
CA ILE A 302 16.99 -3.22 -5.79
C ILE A 302 17.67 -2.43 -4.67
N ARG A 303 18.41 -3.09 -3.77
CA ARG A 303 19.14 -2.43 -2.67
C ARG A 303 20.04 -1.31 -3.20
N ALA A 304 20.81 -1.57 -4.25
CA ALA A 304 21.68 -0.58 -4.87
C ALA A 304 20.94 0.66 -5.41
N LEU A 305 19.73 0.49 -5.96
CA LEU A 305 18.90 1.63 -6.40
C LEU A 305 18.43 2.49 -5.23
N PHE A 306 18.08 1.86 -4.11
CA PHE A 306 17.65 2.57 -2.91
C PHE A 306 18.82 3.27 -2.20
N GLU A 307 19.98 2.61 -2.13
CA GLU A 307 21.20 3.14 -1.50
C GLU A 307 21.93 4.20 -2.34
N ASP A 308 21.54 4.41 -3.61
CA ASP A 308 22.10 5.48 -4.45
C ASP A 308 22.07 6.82 -3.71
N GLN A 309 23.14 7.61 -3.84
CA GLN A 309 23.31 8.86 -3.10
C GLN A 309 22.19 9.89 -3.32
N ASN A 310 21.49 9.85 -4.46
CA ASN A 310 20.36 10.73 -4.73
C ASN A 310 19.08 10.27 -4.01
N VAL A 311 19.00 8.99 -3.66
CA VAL A 311 17.89 8.41 -2.89
C VAL A 311 18.22 8.40 -1.39
N GLY A 312 19.40 7.91 -1.01
CA GLY A 312 19.92 7.99 0.35
C GLY A 312 19.22 7.05 1.35
N TRP A 313 18.61 5.96 0.87
CA TRP A 313 18.06 4.95 1.76
C TRP A 313 19.17 4.12 2.44
N ARG A 314 18.87 3.62 3.62
CA ARG A 314 19.67 2.62 4.34
C ARG A 314 18.74 1.67 5.09
N GLN A 315 19.18 0.43 5.29
CA GLN A 315 18.38 -0.58 6.00
C GLN A 315 17.87 -0.05 7.35
N GLY A 316 16.58 -0.28 7.62
CA GLY A 316 15.95 0.13 8.88
C GLY A 316 15.54 1.60 8.95
N LEU A 317 15.88 2.43 7.96
CA LEU A 317 15.37 3.81 7.88
C LEU A 317 13.87 3.79 7.56
N PRO A 318 12.99 4.33 8.43
CA PRO A 318 11.58 4.50 8.13
C PRO A 318 11.39 5.20 6.80
N THR A 319 10.67 4.58 5.87
CA THR A 319 10.53 5.09 4.50
C THR A 319 9.07 5.15 4.07
N VAL A 320 8.58 6.35 3.79
CA VAL A 320 7.24 6.60 3.25
C VAL A 320 7.31 6.64 1.73
N THR A 321 6.34 6.04 1.07
CA THR A 321 6.23 6.02 -0.39
C THR A 321 4.96 6.74 -0.83
N ALA A 322 5.09 7.55 -1.88
CA ALA A 322 3.98 8.25 -2.51
C ALA A 322 4.17 8.29 -4.03
N CYS A 323 3.10 8.54 -4.77
CA CYS A 323 3.17 8.77 -6.20
C CYS A 323 2.16 9.84 -6.60
N ARG A 324 1.40 9.61 -7.67
CA ARG A 324 0.26 10.43 -8.05
C ARG A 324 -0.98 10.18 -7.19
N ALA A 325 -1.29 8.92 -6.91
CA ALA A 325 -2.62 8.49 -6.48
C ALA A 325 -2.62 7.31 -5.49
N GLY A 326 -1.49 7.04 -4.82
CA GLY A 326 -1.40 5.96 -3.84
C GLY A 326 -1.34 4.53 -4.40
N ILE A 327 -1.32 4.38 -5.73
CA ILE A 327 -1.29 3.06 -6.38
C ILE A 327 0.14 2.69 -6.72
N SER A 328 0.80 3.38 -7.67
CA SER A 328 2.11 2.96 -8.17
C SER A 328 3.27 3.07 -7.18
N CYS A 329 3.10 3.81 -6.08
CA CYS A 329 4.07 3.85 -4.99
C CYS A 329 4.15 2.55 -4.20
N THR A 330 3.10 1.74 -4.25
CA THR A 330 3.07 0.45 -3.54
C THR A 330 4.11 -0.54 -4.10
N THR A 331 4.64 -0.32 -5.31
CA THR A 331 5.82 -1.03 -5.81
C THR A 331 7.06 -0.78 -4.95
N LEU A 332 7.31 0.47 -4.56
CA LEU A 332 8.43 0.82 -3.69
C LEU A 332 8.19 0.28 -2.27
N PHE A 333 6.94 0.38 -1.77
CA PHE A 333 6.54 -0.22 -0.50
C PHE A 333 6.81 -1.73 -0.49
N PHE A 334 6.38 -2.44 -1.53
CA PHE A 334 6.58 -3.89 -1.65
C PHE A 334 8.06 -4.26 -1.67
N ALA A 335 8.89 -3.52 -2.42
CA ALA A 335 10.32 -3.77 -2.41
C ALA A 335 10.95 -3.57 -1.02
N LEU A 336 10.53 -2.54 -0.28
CA LEU A 336 11.02 -2.31 1.06
C LEU A 336 10.51 -3.35 2.07
N ASP A 337 9.21 -3.62 2.10
CA ASP A 337 8.59 -4.45 3.14
C ASP A 337 8.68 -5.96 2.85
N ALA A 338 8.57 -6.39 1.58
CA ALA A 338 8.57 -7.81 1.21
C ALA A 338 9.93 -8.28 0.71
N ILE A 339 10.67 -7.47 -0.05
CA ILE A 339 11.96 -7.88 -0.63
C ILE A 339 13.13 -7.60 0.31
N LEU A 340 13.16 -6.42 0.94
CA LEU A 340 14.26 -5.98 1.79
C LEU A 340 13.97 -6.07 3.30
N ASP A 341 12.73 -6.39 3.68
CA ASP A 341 12.22 -6.41 5.06
C ASP A 341 12.68 -5.20 5.88
N SER A 342 12.28 -4.01 5.40
CA SER A 342 12.61 -2.71 5.97
C SER A 342 11.33 -1.94 6.31
N PRO A 343 11.33 -1.08 7.35
CA PRO A 343 10.17 -0.28 7.72
C PRO A 343 9.68 0.60 6.54
N ALA A 344 8.49 0.30 6.06
CA ALA A 344 7.91 0.93 4.87
C ALA A 344 6.47 1.36 5.13
N TYR A 345 6.09 2.50 4.55
CA TYR A 345 4.79 3.11 4.73
C TYR A 345 4.27 3.69 3.40
N VAL A 346 2.97 3.90 3.31
CA VAL A 346 2.32 4.49 2.12
C VAL A 346 1.56 5.74 2.52
N TYR A 347 1.81 6.83 1.79
CA TYR A 347 0.90 7.98 1.75
C TYR A 347 0.01 7.82 0.51
N ASP A 348 -1.16 7.20 0.67
CA ASP A 348 -2.03 6.83 -0.46
C ASP A 348 -2.79 8.03 -1.04
N GLY A 349 -2.99 9.09 -0.26
CA GLY A 349 -3.38 10.41 -0.76
C GLY A 349 -2.43 10.97 -1.79
N SER A 350 -1.13 10.70 -1.59
CA SER A 350 -0.09 10.96 -2.59
C SER A 350 -0.12 12.41 -3.10
N TRP A 351 0.45 12.66 -4.28
CA TRP A 351 0.46 14.00 -4.86
C TRP A 351 -0.94 14.52 -5.18
N GLY A 352 -1.87 13.65 -5.56
CA GLY A 352 -3.22 14.04 -5.92
C GLY A 352 -4.01 14.67 -4.77
N GLN A 353 -3.81 14.21 -3.52
CA GLN A 353 -4.37 14.90 -2.34
C GLN A 353 -3.53 16.13 -1.97
N TRP A 354 -2.21 15.99 -1.95
CA TRP A 354 -1.28 17.06 -1.55
C TRP A 354 -1.43 18.32 -2.44
N GLY A 355 -1.39 18.14 -3.76
CA GLY A 355 -1.51 19.21 -4.74
C GLY A 355 -2.86 19.93 -4.78
N LEU A 356 -3.87 19.46 -4.04
CA LEU A 356 -5.16 20.17 -3.88
C LEU A 356 -5.14 21.21 -2.75
N TYR A 357 -4.16 21.15 -1.84
CA TYR A 357 -4.15 21.90 -0.59
C TYR A 357 -3.24 23.14 -0.69
N SER A 358 -3.60 24.12 -1.54
CA SER A 358 -2.89 25.41 -1.64
C SER A 358 -3.70 26.56 -1.06
N THR A 359 -2.99 27.53 -0.47
CA THR A 359 -3.53 28.84 -0.07
C THR A 359 -3.30 29.94 -1.11
N LEU A 360 -2.44 29.73 -2.12
CA LEU A 360 -2.09 30.78 -3.07
C LEU A 360 -3.26 31.16 -4.00
N ASN A 361 -3.34 32.47 -4.26
CA ASN A 361 -4.35 33.27 -4.99
C ASN A 361 -5.54 32.51 -5.65
N THR A 362 -6.73 33.10 -5.56
CA THR A 362 -7.92 32.66 -6.33
C THR A 362 -7.67 32.57 -7.84
N SER A 363 -6.73 33.36 -8.39
CA SER A 363 -6.31 33.27 -9.81
C SER A 363 -5.54 31.99 -10.15
N THR A 364 -5.10 31.23 -9.15
CA THR A 364 -4.46 29.91 -9.29
C THR A 364 -5.33 28.80 -8.71
N ASN A 365 -6.57 29.09 -8.31
CA ASN A 365 -7.53 28.13 -7.75
C ASN A 365 -7.13 27.52 -6.38
N GLY A 366 -6.29 28.17 -5.57
CA GLY A 366 -6.05 27.74 -4.19
C GLY A 366 -7.36 27.66 -3.39
N LYS A 367 -7.55 26.57 -2.64
CA LYS A 367 -8.83 26.24 -1.97
C LYS A 367 -8.76 26.26 -0.45
N ILE A 368 -7.56 26.35 0.12
CA ILE A 368 -7.40 26.53 1.57
C ILE A 368 -7.55 28.02 1.88
N PRO A 369 -8.43 28.44 2.82
CA PRO A 369 -8.60 29.85 3.13
C PRO A 369 -7.31 30.52 3.60
N THR A 370 -6.96 31.66 2.99
CA THR A 370 -5.77 32.45 3.34
C THR A 370 -5.86 33.13 4.70
N THR A 371 -7.05 33.16 5.30
CA THR A 371 -7.33 33.77 6.61
C THR A 371 -7.03 32.85 7.79
N LEU A 372 -6.62 31.60 7.54
CA LEU A 372 -6.25 30.66 8.58
C LEU A 372 -4.94 31.08 9.26
N THR A 373 -4.88 30.88 10.58
CA THR A 373 -3.72 31.22 11.41
C THR A 373 -3.36 30.06 12.34
N GLY A 374 -2.17 30.14 12.94
CA GLY A 374 -1.67 29.15 13.90
C GLY A 374 -1.59 27.75 13.29
N GLU A 375 -2.02 26.74 14.04
CA GLU A 375 -1.97 25.35 13.59
C GLU A 375 -2.85 25.07 12.36
N ARG A 376 -3.93 25.83 12.15
CA ARG A 376 -4.82 25.62 10.99
C ARG A 376 -4.20 26.05 9.67
N SER A 377 -3.26 26.99 9.66
CA SER A 377 -2.58 27.39 8.41
C SER A 377 -1.63 26.29 7.90
N LYS A 378 -1.27 25.31 8.74
CA LYS A 378 -0.45 24.15 8.33
C LYS A 378 -1.17 23.21 7.37
N TRP A 379 -2.48 23.33 7.18
CA TRP A 379 -3.19 22.63 6.11
C TRP A 379 -2.75 23.06 4.71
N ALA A 380 -2.17 24.24 4.56
CA ALA A 380 -1.63 24.72 3.29
C ALA A 380 -0.30 24.02 2.99
N VAL A 381 -0.29 23.06 2.07
CA VAL A 381 0.91 22.21 1.84
C VAL A 381 1.88 22.77 0.80
N ASP A 382 1.47 23.82 0.10
CA ASP A 382 2.33 24.61 -0.80
C ASP A 382 3.56 25.17 -0.07
N GLN A 383 3.45 25.55 1.20
CA GLN A 383 4.59 26.03 2.01
C GLN A 383 5.66 24.94 2.28
N PHE A 384 5.28 23.67 2.20
CA PHE A 384 6.14 22.49 2.36
C PHE A 384 6.63 21.94 1.02
N THR A 385 6.28 22.57 -0.08
CA THR A 385 6.53 22.11 -1.45
C THR A 385 7.65 22.90 -2.10
N ILE A 386 8.42 22.22 -2.95
CA ILE A 386 9.42 22.82 -3.82
C ILE A 386 9.30 22.24 -5.23
N SER A 387 9.79 22.96 -6.24
CA SER A 387 9.88 22.45 -7.61
C SER A 387 11.32 22.46 -8.11
N GLY A 388 11.55 21.88 -9.28
CA GLY A 388 12.86 21.82 -9.94
C GLY A 388 13.69 20.58 -9.57
N PRO A 389 14.82 20.36 -10.28
CA PRO A 389 15.73 19.25 -10.04
C PRO A 389 16.23 19.19 -8.59
N MET A 390 16.62 18.01 -8.09
CA MET A 390 17.17 17.86 -6.71
C MET A 390 18.29 18.84 -6.37
N ASN A 391 19.15 19.13 -7.34
CA ASN A 391 20.35 19.96 -7.15
C ASN A 391 20.20 21.39 -7.69
N SER A 392 18.96 21.85 -7.91
CA SER A 392 18.68 23.23 -8.34
C SER A 392 18.44 24.15 -7.14
N PRO A 393 18.56 25.49 -7.28
CA PRO A 393 17.97 26.41 -6.32
C PRO A 393 16.52 26.02 -6.02
N VAL A 394 16.01 26.39 -4.86
CA VAL A 394 14.69 25.96 -4.39
C VAL A 394 13.62 26.97 -4.82
N PRO A 395 12.93 26.81 -5.97
CA PRO A 395 11.70 27.54 -6.24
C PRO A 395 10.57 26.95 -5.42
N GLY A 396 9.55 27.78 -5.15
CA GLY A 396 8.26 27.30 -4.66
C GLY A 396 7.56 26.37 -5.67
N PRO A 397 6.37 25.87 -5.32
CA PRO A 397 5.57 25.02 -6.21
C PRO A 397 5.29 25.68 -7.56
N VAL A 398 5.09 24.86 -8.59
CA VAL A 398 4.73 25.30 -9.95
C VAL A 398 3.22 25.19 -10.12
N TYR A 399 2.52 26.32 -10.26
CA TYR A 399 1.06 26.35 -10.40
C TYR A 399 0.61 26.01 -11.81
N ASN A 400 -0.44 25.21 -11.96
CA ASN A 400 -0.83 24.66 -13.26
C ASN A 400 -1.51 25.65 -14.21
N VAL A 401 -2.06 26.76 -13.70
CA VAL A 401 -2.73 27.77 -14.53
C VAL A 401 -1.73 28.42 -15.50
N GLY A 402 -2.06 28.41 -16.80
CA GLY A 402 -1.25 29.00 -17.86
C GLY A 402 -0.19 28.06 -18.45
N PHE A 403 -0.06 26.84 -17.95
CA PHE A 403 0.86 25.86 -18.51
C PHE A 403 0.27 25.12 -19.71
N VAL A 404 1.13 24.75 -20.66
CA VAL A 404 0.77 23.96 -21.83
C VAL A 404 0.97 22.48 -21.56
N LYS A 405 -0.09 21.69 -21.79
CA LYS A 405 -0.08 20.24 -21.76
C LYS A 405 -0.30 19.67 -23.16
N THR A 406 0.59 18.79 -23.60
CA THR A 406 0.36 18.00 -24.80
C THR A 406 -0.48 16.76 -24.47
N VAL A 407 -1.65 16.61 -25.09
CA VAL A 407 -2.53 15.42 -25.01
C VAL A 407 -2.79 14.94 -26.44
N ASN A 408 -2.52 13.67 -26.73
CA ASN A 408 -2.72 13.09 -28.06
C ASN A 408 -2.08 13.93 -29.20
N ASN A 409 -0.87 14.42 -28.99
CA ASN A 409 -0.12 15.31 -29.90
C ASN A 409 -0.77 16.69 -30.16
N ALA A 410 -1.71 17.12 -29.32
CA ALA A 410 -2.26 18.47 -29.34
C ALA A 410 -1.93 19.21 -28.03
N ASP A 411 -1.59 20.49 -28.14
CA ASP A 411 -1.23 21.32 -27.00
C ASP A 411 -2.45 22.05 -26.45
N TYR A 412 -2.62 21.98 -25.13
CA TYR A 412 -3.74 22.57 -24.38
C TYR A 412 -3.18 23.47 -23.28
N THR A 413 -3.54 24.75 -23.29
CA THR A 413 -3.19 25.64 -22.17
C THR A 413 -4.21 25.46 -21.05
N LEU A 414 -3.74 25.08 -19.87
CA LEU A 414 -4.59 24.88 -18.70
C LEU A 414 -5.12 26.21 -18.18
N SER A 415 -6.43 26.28 -18.00
CA SER A 415 -7.14 27.40 -17.42
C SER A 415 -7.64 27.07 -16.02
N LEU A 416 -8.19 28.07 -15.32
CA LEU A 416 -8.80 27.87 -14.00
C LEU A 416 -9.92 26.82 -13.99
N THR A 417 -10.66 26.66 -15.10
CA THR A 417 -11.70 25.65 -15.19
C THR A 417 -11.15 24.24 -15.31
N ASP A 418 -9.89 24.07 -15.69
CA ASP A 418 -9.23 22.76 -15.80
C ASP A 418 -8.63 22.31 -14.47
N ILE A 419 -8.46 23.23 -13.51
CA ILE A 419 -7.98 22.92 -12.17
C ILE A 419 -9.14 22.42 -11.31
N GLU A 420 -8.92 21.28 -10.66
CA GLU A 420 -9.85 20.66 -9.72
C GLU A 420 -10.29 21.65 -8.65
N SER A 421 -11.60 21.77 -8.45
CA SER A 421 -12.15 22.42 -7.27
C SER A 421 -12.47 21.36 -6.24
N VAL A 422 -11.74 21.35 -5.13
CA VAL A 422 -12.06 20.46 -4.02
C VAL A 422 -13.11 21.11 -3.10
N THR A 423 -14.14 20.35 -2.73
CA THR A 423 -15.08 20.76 -1.68
C THR A 423 -14.41 20.56 -0.33
N ILE A 424 -14.02 21.65 0.32
CA ILE A 424 -13.46 21.63 1.66
C ILE A 424 -14.58 21.41 2.68
N ASN A 425 -14.40 20.41 3.54
CA ASN A 425 -15.22 20.20 4.72
C ASN A 425 -14.87 21.28 5.74
N THR A 426 -15.66 22.37 5.73
CA THR A 426 -15.49 23.49 6.64
C THR A 426 -15.65 23.10 8.10
N SER A 427 -16.42 22.04 8.40
CA SER A 427 -16.51 21.53 9.76
C SER A 427 -15.13 21.10 10.25
N VAL A 428 -14.38 20.30 9.49
CA VAL A 428 -13.00 19.91 9.83
C VAL A 428 -12.12 21.14 10.05
N LEU A 429 -12.23 22.13 9.17
CA LEU A 429 -11.43 23.34 9.25
C LEU A 429 -11.68 24.17 10.52
N TYR A 430 -12.92 24.20 11.01
CA TYR A 430 -13.31 25.01 12.17
C TYR A 430 -13.38 24.24 13.48
N ASN A 431 -13.62 22.92 13.44
CA ASN A 431 -13.74 22.06 14.61
C ASN A 431 -12.40 21.42 15.02
N THR A 432 -11.41 21.36 14.12
CA THR A 432 -10.07 20.88 14.48
C THR A 432 -9.14 22.02 14.89
N ASN A 433 -8.16 21.67 15.71
CA ASN A 433 -7.03 22.56 15.99
C ASN A 433 -5.91 22.45 14.95
N GLY A 434 -6.17 21.98 13.72
CA GLY A 434 -5.18 21.84 12.63
C GLY A 434 -4.92 20.38 12.21
N PRO A 435 -3.88 20.12 11.40
CA PRO A 435 -3.57 18.77 10.88
C PRO A 435 -3.08 17.78 11.94
N ALA A 436 -2.71 18.25 13.14
CA ALA A 436 -2.33 17.40 14.27
C ALA A 436 -3.54 16.85 15.05
N ASP A 437 -4.75 17.27 14.70
CA ASP A 437 -5.96 16.83 15.38
C ASP A 437 -6.29 15.36 15.01
N PRO A 438 -6.43 14.44 15.98
CA PRO A 438 -6.78 13.06 15.69
C PRO A 438 -8.11 12.88 14.93
N ALA A 439 -9.03 13.84 15.03
CA ALA A 439 -10.27 13.84 14.25
C ALA A 439 -10.05 14.04 12.74
N ALA A 440 -8.85 14.47 12.34
CA ALA A 440 -8.46 14.66 10.95
C ALA A 440 -7.91 13.39 10.27
N ASN A 441 -7.75 12.28 11.01
CA ASN A 441 -7.38 10.95 10.50
C ASN A 441 -8.65 10.10 10.28
N GLN A 442 -9.57 10.56 9.43
CA GLN A 442 -10.91 9.98 9.36
C GLN A 442 -10.91 8.53 8.85
N ILE A 443 -10.00 8.17 7.95
CA ILE A 443 -9.92 6.80 7.41
C ILE A 443 -9.49 5.81 8.51
N GLU A 444 -8.40 6.10 9.23
CA GLU A 444 -7.96 5.23 10.32
C GLU A 444 -8.99 5.15 11.44
N ASN A 445 -9.71 6.25 11.73
CA ASN A 445 -10.79 6.23 12.72
C ASN A 445 -11.95 5.33 12.26
N GLU A 446 -12.41 5.47 11.02
CA GLU A 446 -13.48 4.63 10.45
C GLU A 446 -13.07 3.16 10.41
N ASP A 447 -11.84 2.86 10.01
CA ASP A 447 -11.37 1.48 9.86
C ASP A 447 -11.09 0.79 11.21
N ARG A 448 -10.64 1.54 12.22
CA ARG A 448 -10.56 1.03 13.60
C ARG A 448 -11.95 0.75 14.18
N GLU A 449 -12.92 1.65 13.99
CA GLU A 449 -14.29 1.40 14.43
C GLU A 449 -14.88 0.16 13.75
N TYR A 450 -14.58 -0.04 12.45
CA TYR A 450 -15.03 -1.20 11.71
C TYR A 450 -14.50 -2.51 12.29
N ILE A 451 -13.20 -2.58 12.62
CA ILE A 451 -12.55 -3.80 13.11
C ILE A 451 -12.94 -4.12 14.58
N GLU A 452 -13.24 -3.10 15.39
CA GLU A 452 -13.69 -3.24 16.77
C GLU A 452 -15.15 -3.71 16.87
N THR A 453 -15.95 -3.48 15.82
CA THR A 453 -17.34 -3.93 15.76
C THR A 453 -17.39 -5.45 15.51
N PRO A 454 -18.04 -6.26 16.38
CA PRO A 454 -18.10 -7.71 16.19
C PRO A 454 -18.79 -8.11 14.87
N PRO A 455 -18.35 -9.19 14.20
CA PRO A 455 -19.06 -9.73 13.04
C PRO A 455 -20.51 -10.12 13.40
N ALA A 456 -21.46 -9.87 12.48
CA ALA A 456 -22.85 -10.28 12.67
C ALA A 456 -22.95 -11.80 12.93
N GLY A 457 -23.64 -12.21 14.00
CA GLY A 457 -23.78 -13.61 14.39
C GLY A 457 -22.78 -14.13 15.42
N SER A 458 -21.81 -13.31 15.85
CA SER A 458 -20.93 -13.63 16.99
C SER A 458 -21.67 -13.40 18.33
N GLY A 459 -22.47 -14.39 18.74
CA GLY A 459 -22.96 -14.46 20.11
C GLY A 459 -21.77 -14.45 21.07
N ALA A 460 -21.78 -13.55 22.04
CA ALA A 460 -20.70 -13.36 23.00
C ALA A 460 -20.32 -14.69 23.70
N THR A 461 -19.08 -15.11 23.50
CA THR A 461 -18.36 -15.96 24.46
C THR A 461 -17.11 -15.20 24.88
N GLY A 462 -16.89 -15.09 26.19
CA GLY A 462 -15.92 -14.21 26.84
C GLY A 462 -14.44 -14.36 26.43
N PRO A 463 -13.54 -13.61 27.08
CA PRO A 463 -12.21 -13.33 26.55
C PRO A 463 -11.36 -14.59 26.49
N VAL A 464 -10.92 -14.95 25.29
CA VAL A 464 -9.84 -15.91 25.09
C VAL A 464 -8.53 -15.12 25.15
N SER A 465 -7.86 -15.19 26.29
CA SER A 465 -6.48 -14.77 26.45
C SER A 465 -5.54 -15.84 25.87
N GLY A 466 -4.67 -15.47 24.94
CA GLY A 466 -3.46 -16.25 24.66
C GLY A 466 -2.97 -16.20 23.22
N GLY A 467 -1.75 -15.67 23.02
CA GLY A 467 -0.98 -15.91 21.81
C GLY A 467 -0.33 -14.67 21.20
N ALA A 468 0.63 -14.07 21.91
CA ALA A 468 1.54 -13.09 21.32
C ALA A 468 2.44 -13.77 20.27
N GLY A 469 2.54 -13.21 19.07
CA GLY A 469 3.56 -13.63 18.10
C GLY A 469 3.33 -13.15 16.67
N GLY A 470 4.08 -12.13 16.25
CA GLY A 470 4.13 -11.67 14.85
C GLY A 470 3.63 -10.23 14.68
N GLY A 471 4.41 -9.26 15.15
CA GLY A 471 4.09 -7.85 14.95
C GLY A 471 4.19 -7.42 13.47
N CYS A 472 3.31 -6.49 13.06
CA CYS A 472 3.58 -5.60 11.92
C CYS A 472 4.96 -4.93 12.13
#